data_AF-A0A7G9P2V5-F1
#
_entry.id   AF-A0A7G9P2V5-F1
#
_cell.length_a   1.000
_cell.length_b   1.000
_cell.length_c   1.000
_cell.angle_alpha   90.00
_cell.angle_beta   90.00
_cell.angle_gamma   90.00
#
_symmetry.space_group_name_H-M   'P 1'
#
loop_
_entity.id
_entity.type
_entity.pdbx_description
1 polymer ?
#
loop_
_entity_poly.entity_id
_entity_poly.type
_entity_poly.pdbx_seq_one_letter_code
_entity_poly.pdbx_strand_id
1 'polypeptide(L)'
;MVERQGHRWVFRMHSDQSEQMYVAGDFNHWSPTQCPMRRGVEGMWECELRLPPGKYRFRYYCTKRGWLTDWAAFGVERNHTGGWDSILLVPARVAWPVRRRPTRMKASPVPRLKLAV
;
A
#
# COMPACT_ATOMS: atom_id res chain seq x y z
N MET A 1 -3.74 12.69 3.59
CA MET A 1 -3.05 11.99 2.50
C MET A 1 -2.34 10.76 3.01
N VAL A 2 -2.16 9.75 2.16
CA VAL A 2 -1.34 8.56 2.46
C VAL A 2 -0.30 8.37 1.37
N GLU A 3 0.96 8.13 1.76
CA GLU A 3 2.07 7.97 0.81
C GLU A 3 2.99 6.82 1.20
N ARG A 4 3.78 6.35 0.24
CA ARG A 4 4.75 5.29 0.48
C ARG A 4 6.14 5.88 0.73
N GLN A 5 6.75 5.50 1.85
CA GLN A 5 8.15 5.80 2.18
C GLN A 5 8.94 4.50 2.34
N GLY A 6 9.68 4.10 1.31
CA GLY A 6 10.41 2.83 1.26
C GLY A 6 9.47 1.62 1.37
N HIS A 7 9.56 0.90 2.49
CA HIS A 7 8.72 -0.26 2.84
C HIS A 7 7.59 0.07 3.82
N ARG A 8 7.36 1.35 4.11
CA ARG A 8 6.30 1.83 5.00
C ARG A 8 5.29 2.68 4.23
N TRP A 9 4.08 2.73 4.76
CA TRP A 9 3.03 3.67 4.38
C TRP A 9 2.88 4.71 5.46
N VAL A 10 2.90 5.97 5.09
CA VAL A 10 2.80 7.11 5.99
C VAL A 10 1.46 7.78 5.77
N PHE A 11 0.62 7.71 6.79
CA PHE A 11 -0.68 8.36 6.85
C PHE A 11 -0.51 9.74 7.45
N ARG A 12 -1.08 10.77 6.81
CA ARG A 12 -0.96 12.17 7.22
C ARG A 12 -2.29 12.88 7.21
N MET A 13 -2.55 13.65 8.26
CA MET A 13 -3.73 14.51 8.35
C MET A 13 -3.38 15.80 9.09
N HIS A 14 -3.86 16.94 8.57
CA HIS A 14 -3.74 18.21 9.27
C HIS A 14 -4.87 18.36 10.29
N SER A 15 -4.50 18.67 11.54
CA SER A 15 -5.43 18.82 12.65
C SER A 15 -4.88 19.77 13.70
N ASP A 16 -5.77 20.35 14.50
CA ASP A 16 -5.37 21.16 15.65
C ASP A 16 -4.49 20.34 16.61
N GLN A 17 -3.47 20.96 17.19
CA GLN A 17 -2.49 20.29 18.07
C GLN A 17 -3.08 19.81 19.41
N SER A 18 -4.24 20.35 19.81
CA SER A 18 -5.02 19.96 20.99
C SER A 18 -5.92 18.75 20.77
N GLU A 19 -6.03 18.25 19.53
CA GLU A 19 -6.80 17.06 19.21
C GLU A 19 -5.98 15.78 19.45
N GLN A 20 -6.65 14.64 19.42
CA GLN A 20 -5.98 13.35 19.27
C GLN A 20 -6.47 12.71 17.97
N MET A 21 -5.50 12.25 17.19
CA MET A 21 -5.73 11.69 15.88
C MET A 21 -5.36 10.22 15.86
N TYR A 22 -6.18 9.44 15.19
CA TYR A 22 -5.99 8.01 15.00
C TYR A 22 -6.27 7.67 13.53
N VAL A 23 -5.67 6.58 13.06
CA VAL A 23 -6.04 5.97 11.77
C VAL A 23 -6.76 4.64 12.03
N ALA A 24 -7.87 4.41 11.34
CA ALA A 24 -8.60 3.15 11.43
C ALA A 24 -8.91 2.62 10.05
N GLY A 25 -8.84 1.31 9.87
CA GLY A 25 -9.11 0.67 8.60
C GLY A 25 -9.10 -0.83 8.69
N ASP A 26 -9.12 -1.49 7.53
CA ASP A 26 -9.16 -2.95 7.46
C ASP A 26 -7.96 -3.61 8.20
N PHE A 27 -6.81 -2.92 8.26
CA PHE A 27 -5.58 -3.41 8.92
C PHE A 27 -5.63 -3.40 10.45
N ASN A 28 -6.58 -2.71 11.09
CA ASN A 28 -6.77 -2.69 12.54
C ASN A 28 -8.23 -2.95 12.94
N HIS A 29 -8.97 -3.67 12.08
CA HIS A 29 -10.38 -3.98 12.30
C HIS A 29 -11.25 -2.75 12.60
N TRP A 30 -10.92 -1.61 12.00
CA TRP A 30 -11.63 -0.35 12.19
C TRP A 30 -11.66 0.18 13.63
N SER A 31 -10.69 -0.19 14.46
CA SER A 31 -10.57 0.36 15.81
C SER A 31 -10.18 1.85 15.76
N PRO A 32 -10.96 2.76 16.37
CA PRO A 32 -10.68 4.20 16.35
C PRO A 32 -9.55 4.61 17.30
N THR A 33 -8.98 3.68 18.07
CA THR A 33 -7.98 4.00 19.12
C THR A 33 -6.70 3.16 19.06
N GLN A 34 -6.66 2.07 18.29
CA GLN A 34 -5.50 1.16 18.25
C GLN A 34 -4.30 1.68 17.46
N CYS A 35 -4.49 2.63 16.53
CA CYS A 35 -3.38 3.23 15.77
C CYS A 35 -3.35 4.76 15.99
N PRO A 36 -2.83 5.23 17.14
CA PRO A 36 -2.64 6.64 17.40
C PRO A 36 -1.63 7.24 16.41
N MET A 37 -1.90 8.47 15.98
CA MET A 37 -0.99 9.25 15.16
C MET A 37 -0.08 10.10 16.05
N ARG A 38 1.19 10.21 15.67
CA ARG A 38 2.16 11.11 16.31
C ARG A 38 1.95 12.53 15.78
N ARG A 39 1.91 13.49 16.70
CA ARG A 39 1.90 14.91 16.34
C ARG A 39 3.28 15.33 15.82
N GLY A 40 3.29 15.84 14.60
CA GLY A 40 4.45 16.47 13.97
C GLY A 40 4.43 18.01 14.11
N VAL A 41 5.20 18.67 13.26
CA VAL A 41 5.26 20.14 13.19
C VAL A 41 3.99 20.71 12.55
N GLU A 42 3.62 21.94 12.93
CA GLU A 42 2.57 22.72 12.26
C GLU A 42 1.22 22.00 12.07
N GLY A 43 0.81 21.20 13.05
CA GLY A 43 -0.51 20.53 13.00
C GLY A 43 -0.57 19.32 12.08
N MET A 44 0.57 18.86 11.55
CA MET A 44 0.63 17.61 10.78
C MET A 44 0.66 16.41 11.72
N TRP A 45 -0.32 15.52 11.63
CA TRP A 45 -0.36 14.25 12.35
C TRP A 45 0.08 13.11 11.45
N GLU A 46 0.90 12.18 11.96
CA GLU A 46 1.50 11.10 11.18
C GLU A 46 1.37 9.71 11.83
N CYS A 47 1.13 8.69 11.03
CA CYS A 47 1.25 7.28 11.45
C CYS A 47 1.96 6.48 10.36
N GLU A 48 2.91 5.63 10.75
CA GLU A 48 3.68 4.79 9.83
C GLU A 48 3.31 3.32 10.01
N LEU A 49 2.87 2.66 8.94
CA LEU A 49 2.50 1.24 8.97
C LEU A 49 3.24 0.43 7.90
N ARG A 50 3.56 -0.83 8.21
CA ARG A 50 3.95 -1.82 7.21
C ARG A 50 2.73 -2.66 6.89
N LEU A 51 2.30 -2.62 5.64
CA LEU A 51 1.11 -3.34 5.19
C LEU A 51 1.52 -4.35 4.12
N PRO A 52 1.01 -5.60 4.18
CA PRO A 52 1.20 -6.54 3.09
C PRO A 52 0.47 -6.05 1.82
N PRO A 53 0.77 -6.62 0.65
CA PRO A 53 0.05 -6.32 -0.58
C PRO A 53 -1.45 -6.55 -0.43
N GLY A 54 -2.25 -5.60 -0.92
CA GLY A 54 -3.69 -5.64 -0.76
C GLY A 54 -4.36 -4.29 -1.00
N LYS A 55 -5.69 -4.30 -1.01
CA LYS A 55 -6.54 -3.12 -1.01
C LYS A 55 -7.08 -2.92 0.40
N TYR A 56 -6.89 -1.73 0.96
CA TYR A 56 -7.34 -1.37 2.29
C TYR A 56 -8.28 -0.18 2.23
N ARG A 57 -9.38 -0.27 2.96
CA ARG A 57 -10.21 0.89 3.32
C ARG A 57 -9.73 1.46 4.65
N PHE A 58 -9.78 2.78 4.78
CA PHE A 58 -9.42 3.47 6.01
C PHE A 58 -10.12 4.83 6.15
N ARG A 59 -10.11 5.37 7.36
CA ARG A 59 -10.47 6.75 7.71
C ARG A 59 -9.57 7.24 8.85
N TYR A 60 -9.55 8.55 9.07
CA TYR A 60 -9.00 9.11 10.29
C TYR A 60 -10.10 9.28 11.33
N TYR A 61 -9.75 9.15 12.60
CA TYR A 61 -10.63 9.47 13.71
C TYR A 61 -10.01 10.60 14.53
N CYS A 62 -10.74 11.69 14.64
CA CYS A 62 -10.43 12.83 15.49
C CYS A 62 -11.33 12.79 16.72
N THR A 63 -10.79 12.90 17.92
CA THR A 63 -11.60 12.86 19.15
C THR A 63 -12.63 13.98 19.26
N LYS A 64 -12.40 15.13 18.61
CA LYS A 64 -13.33 16.27 18.61
C LYS A 64 -14.29 16.29 17.42
N ARG A 65 -13.85 15.79 16.25
CA ARG A 65 -14.58 15.90 14.98
C ARG A 65 -15.14 14.58 14.45
N GLY A 66 -14.78 13.47 15.07
CA GLY A 66 -15.17 12.14 14.65
C GLY A 66 -14.44 11.67 13.39
N TRP A 67 -15.16 10.96 12.53
CA TRP A 67 -14.60 10.32 11.34
C TRP A 67 -14.30 11.31 10.21
N LEU A 68 -13.09 11.24 9.67
CA LEU A 68 -12.61 12.09 8.58
C LEU A 68 -12.13 11.23 7.41
N THR A 69 -12.65 11.51 6.22
CA THR A 69 -12.25 10.85 4.96
C THR A 69 -11.06 11.57 4.35
N ASP A 70 -10.06 10.81 3.90
CA ASP A 70 -8.95 11.29 3.08
C ASP A 70 -9.37 11.34 1.61
N TRP A 71 -9.73 12.52 1.14
CA TRP A 71 -10.10 12.73 -0.27
C TRP A 71 -8.88 12.76 -1.21
N ALA A 72 -7.66 12.82 -0.66
CA ALA A 72 -6.40 12.78 -1.40
C ALA A 72 -5.76 11.38 -1.41
N ALA A 73 -6.48 10.34 -0.98
CA ALA A 73 -6.01 8.95 -1.04
C ALA A 73 -6.07 8.40 -2.49
N PHE A 74 -5.76 7.11 -2.68
CA PHE A 74 -5.81 6.46 -4.00
C PHE A 74 -7.22 6.41 -4.60
N GLY A 75 -8.23 6.60 -3.76
CA GLY A 75 -9.63 6.66 -4.14
C GLY A 75 -10.51 6.73 -2.90
N VAL A 76 -11.82 6.76 -3.11
CA VAL A 76 -12.84 6.68 -2.05
C VAL A 76 -13.94 5.72 -2.46
N GLU A 77 -14.53 5.02 -1.49
CA GLU A 77 -15.65 4.10 -1.71
C GLU A 77 -16.79 4.38 -0.73
N ARG A 78 -18.02 4.19 -1.21
CA ARG A 78 -19.21 4.35 -0.37
C ARG A 78 -19.21 3.25 0.70
N ASN A 79 -19.43 3.65 1.96
CA ASN A 79 -19.55 2.70 3.06
C ASN A 79 -21.02 2.43 3.43
N HIS A 80 -21.24 1.40 4.25
CA HIS A 80 -22.59 0.94 4.61
C HIS A 80 -23.37 1.93 5.49
N THR A 81 -22.70 2.92 6.10
CA THR A 81 -23.35 3.98 6.88
C THR A 81 -23.68 5.21 6.03
N GLY A 82 -23.52 5.13 4.71
CA GLY A 82 -23.78 6.24 3.78
C GLY A 82 -22.66 7.28 3.68
N GLY A 83 -21.54 7.08 4.38
CA GLY A 83 -20.32 7.88 4.28
C GLY A 83 -19.34 7.33 3.25
N TRP A 84 -18.09 7.80 3.32
CA TRP A 84 -17.02 7.45 2.39
C TRP A 84 -15.77 6.97 3.12
N ASP A 85 -15.26 5.82 2.72
CA ASP A 85 -13.98 5.29 3.16
C ASP A 85 -12.90 5.62 2.14
N SER A 86 -11.71 5.96 2.62
CA SER A 86 -10.53 6.18 1.77
C SER A 86 -9.89 4.86 1.38
N ILE A 87 -9.34 4.80 0.17
CA ILE A 87 -8.71 3.61 -0.39
C ILE A 87 -7.18 3.77 -0.41
N LEU A 88 -6.50 2.72 0.06
CA LEU A 88 -5.07 2.52 -0.08
C LEU A 88 -4.80 1.24 -0.87
N LEU A 89 -4.01 1.34 -1.94
CA LEU A 89 -3.55 0.20 -2.73
C LEU A 89 -2.08 -0.09 -2.41
N VAL A 90 -1.83 -1.25 -1.82
CA VAL A 90 -0.49 -1.75 -1.54
C VAL A 90 -0.08 -2.74 -2.64
N PRO A 91 0.85 -2.37 -3.53
CA PRO A 91 1.22 -3.23 -4.66
C PRO A 91 2.04 -4.43 -4.16
N ALA A 92 1.84 -5.57 -4.83
CA ALA A 92 2.74 -6.71 -4.67
C ALA A 92 4.15 -6.32 -5.13
N ARG A 93 5.18 -6.83 -4.43
CA ARG A 93 6.54 -6.77 -4.96
C ARG A 93 6.58 -7.64 -6.22
N VAL A 94 6.60 -7.00 -7.39
CA VAL A 94 6.86 -7.71 -8.63
C VAL A 94 8.35 -8.01 -8.66
N ALA A 95 8.72 -9.27 -8.41
CA ALA A 95 10.06 -9.74 -8.74
C ALA A 95 10.14 -9.74 -10.28
N TRP A 96 10.95 -8.84 -10.84
CA TRP A 96 11.19 -8.89 -12.27
C TRP A 96 11.82 -10.24 -12.61
N PRO A 97 11.28 -11.03 -13.57
CA PRO A 97 11.95 -12.23 -14.00
C PRO A 97 13.29 -11.81 -14.61
N VAL A 98 14.39 -12.10 -13.91
CA VAL A 98 15.73 -11.97 -14.47
C VAL A 98 15.75 -12.85 -15.71
N ARG A 99 15.79 -12.24 -16.89
CA ARG A 99 16.00 -12.98 -18.15
C ARG A 99 17.30 -13.74 -18.01
N ARG A 100 17.24 -15.04 -17.70
CA ARG A 100 18.40 -15.91 -17.79
C ARG A 100 18.79 -15.95 -19.27
N ARG A 101 20.01 -15.54 -19.60
CA ARG A 101 20.54 -15.70 -20.96
C ARG A 101 20.38 -17.18 -21.33
N PRO A 102 19.85 -17.52 -22.53
CA PRO A 102 19.83 -18.91 -22.95
C PRO A 102 21.27 -19.39 -22.99
N THR A 103 21.57 -20.44 -22.23
CA THR A 103 22.86 -21.12 -22.31
C THR A 103 22.99 -21.66 -23.74
N ARG A 104 24.09 -21.33 -24.41
CA ARG A 104 24.38 -21.81 -25.77
C ARG A 104 24.29 -23.34 -25.79
N MET A 105 23.22 -23.89 -26.37
CA MET A 105 23.11 -25.33 -26.61
C MET A 105 24.21 -25.73 -27.60
N LYS A 106 25.00 -26.76 -27.26
CA LYS A 106 25.98 -27.33 -28.19
C LYS A 106 25.19 -27.99 -29.33
N ALA A 107 25.52 -27.65 -30.57
CA ALA A 107 24.95 -28.29 -31.75
C ALA A 107 25.35 -29.77 -31.76
N SER A 108 24.38 -30.67 -31.89
CA SER A 108 24.64 -32.09 -32.16
C SER A 108 25.16 -32.27 -33.60
N PRO A 109 26.16 -33.14 -33.85
CA PRO A 109 26.64 -33.38 -35.19
C PRO A 109 25.60 -34.14 -36.02
N VAL A 110 25.36 -33.65 -37.24
CA VAL A 110 24.49 -34.30 -38.24
C VAL A 110 25.26 -35.49 -38.86
N PRO A 111 24.72 -36.71 -38.88
CA PRO A 111 25.39 -37.84 -39.53
C PRO A 111 25.33 -37.69 -41.06
N ARG A 112 26.49 -37.82 -41.73
CA ARG A 112 26.59 -37.92 -43.19
C ARG A 112 26.15 -39.32 -43.64
N LEU A 113 25.10 -39.42 -44.44
CA LEU A 113 24.81 -40.62 -45.23
C LEU A 113 25.94 -40.83 -46.24
N LYS A 114 26.51 -42.04 -46.27
CA LYS A 114 27.38 -42.49 -47.37
C LYS A 114 26.48 -43.01 -48.50
N LEU A 115 26.62 -42.44 -49.70
CA LEU A 115 26.10 -43.06 -50.94
C LEU A 115 26.95 -44.30 -51.24
N ALA A 116 26.29 -45.45 -51.41
CA ALA A 116 26.90 -46.61 -52.04
C ALA A 116 26.74 -46.48 -53.57
N VAL A 117 27.80 -46.85 -54.29
CA VAL A 117 27.89 -46.92 -55.76
C VAL A 117 27.19 -48.17 -56.27
#